data_AF-F2NQS8-F1
#
_entry.id   AF-F2NQS8-F1
#
_cell.length_a   1.000
_cell.length_b   1.000
_cell.length_c   1.000
_cell.angle_alpha   90.00
_cell.angle_beta   90.00
_cell.angle_gamma   90.00
#
_symmetry.space_group_name_H-M   'P 1'
#
loop_
_entity.id
_entity.type
_entity.pdbx_description
1 polymer ?
#
loop_
_entity_poly.entity_id
_entity_poly.type
_entity_poly.pdbx_seq_one_letter_code
_entity_poly.pdbx_strand_id
1 'polypeptide(L)'
;MEIIGFRGAPEMTLKALQDALKNTHFPSLIVTLVTDWQDQRDRARYALFIRGAKTPILTEDAFGPAFGEPGRRALAEAVAWLEQKGVRKFYEAVLPPSEYQGLFDLEPETAYRRLVASANPTDTAIYSVA
;
A
#
# COMPACT_ATOMS: atom_id res chain seq x y z
N MET A 1 11.75 -7.17 -5.62
CA MET A 1 10.63 -6.71 -4.78
C MET A 1 10.11 -7.90 -4.03
N GLU A 2 9.76 -7.75 -2.76
CA GLU A 2 9.21 -8.80 -1.92
C GLU A 2 7.70 -8.57 -1.76
N ILE A 3 6.89 -9.62 -1.91
CA ILE A 3 5.44 -9.57 -1.66
C ILE A 3 5.18 -10.16 -0.27
N ILE A 4 4.43 -9.43 0.58
CA ILE A 4 4.17 -9.83 1.96
C ILE A 4 2.69 -9.70 2.34
N GLY A 5 2.31 -10.34 3.44
CA GLY A 5 0.95 -10.32 3.96
C GLY A 5 0.04 -11.33 3.25
N PHE A 6 -1.27 -11.17 3.44
CA PHE A 6 -2.26 -12.09 2.89
C PHE A 6 -3.49 -11.31 2.39
N ARG A 7 -3.96 -11.65 1.19
CA ARG A 7 -5.15 -11.05 0.59
C ARG A 7 -6.35 -11.11 1.55
N GLY A 8 -6.98 -9.96 1.74
CA GLY A 8 -8.15 -9.84 2.62
C GLY A 8 -7.89 -10.10 4.12
N ALA A 9 -6.63 -10.10 4.58
CA ALA A 9 -6.28 -10.17 5.99
C ALA A 9 -5.58 -8.87 6.45
N PRO A 10 -6.34 -7.78 6.71
CA PRO A 10 -5.78 -6.45 6.93
C PRO A 10 -4.81 -6.37 8.13
N GLU A 11 -5.21 -6.90 9.29
CA GLU A 11 -4.42 -6.82 10.52
C GLU A 11 -3.12 -7.65 10.42
N MET A 12 -3.20 -8.84 9.83
CA MET A 12 -2.02 -9.70 9.61
C MET A 12 -1.04 -9.06 8.63
N THR A 13 -1.56 -8.44 7.56
CA THR A 13 -0.75 -7.75 6.54
C THR A 13 -0.10 -6.51 7.12
N LEU A 14 -0.80 -5.73 7.95
CA LEU A 14 -0.22 -4.60 8.66
C LEU A 14 0.92 -5.05 9.58
N LYS A 15 0.72 -6.11 10.36
CA LYS A 15 1.78 -6.66 11.22
C LYS A 15 3.00 -7.12 10.43
N ALA A 16 2.79 -7.85 9.33
CA ALA A 16 3.87 -8.29 8.45
C ALA A 16 4.65 -7.09 7.88
N LEU A 17 3.95 -6.02 7.49
CA LEU A 17 4.57 -4.78 7.03
C LEU A 17 5.41 -4.11 8.11
N GLN A 18 4.86 -4.00 9.32
CA GLN A 18 5.58 -3.44 10.47
C GLN A 18 6.85 -4.23 10.78
N ASP A 19 6.76 -5.55 10.77
CA ASP A 19 7.89 -6.45 10.99
C ASP A 19 8.98 -6.30 9.91
N ALA A 20 8.59 -6.24 8.63
CA ALA A 20 9.52 -6.06 7.51
C ALA A 20 10.28 -4.71 7.56
N LEU A 21 9.67 -3.68 8.14
CA LEU A 21 10.25 -2.33 8.21
C LEU A 21 11.00 -2.01 9.50
N LYS A 22 11.06 -2.92 10.49
CA LYS A 22 11.63 -2.67 11.84
C LYS A 22 13.00 -1.97 11.85
N ASN A 23 13.88 -2.32 10.91
CA ASN A 23 15.25 -1.80 10.84
C ASN A 23 15.47 -0.81 9.69
N THR A 24 14.40 -0.20 9.18
CA THR A 24 14.47 0.73 8.04
C THR A 24 14.50 2.18 8.51
N HIS A 25 15.21 3.03 7.75
CA HIS A 25 15.14 4.48 7.95
C HIS A 25 13.86 5.04 7.30
N PHE A 26 12.84 5.31 8.11
CA PHE A 26 11.52 5.73 7.64
C PHE A 26 11.50 7.05 6.85
N PRO A 27 12.25 8.11 7.21
CA PRO A 27 12.23 9.37 6.46
C PRO A 27 12.66 9.25 4.99
N SER A 28 13.43 8.22 4.63
CA SER A 28 13.83 7.96 3.23
C SER A 28 12.81 7.12 2.45
N LEU A 29 11.77 6.58 3.10
CA LEU A 29 10.78 5.75 2.44
C LEU A 29 9.89 6.58 1.50
N ILE A 30 9.47 5.91 0.44
CA ILE A 30 8.43 6.39 -0.47
C ILE A 30 7.32 5.36 -0.47
N VAL A 31 6.12 5.78 -0.10
CA VAL A 31 4.95 4.92 0.01
C VAL A 31 4.01 5.22 -1.14
N THR A 32 3.57 4.19 -1.85
CA THR A 32 2.56 4.27 -2.90
C THR A 32 1.38 3.39 -2.52
N LEU A 33 0.21 4.01 -2.31
CA LEU A 33 -1.05 3.30 -2.12
C LEU A 33 -1.55 2.85 -3.49
N VAL A 34 -1.67 1.54 -3.69
CA VAL A 34 -2.06 0.96 -4.98
C VAL A 34 -3.52 0.53 -4.88
N THR A 35 -4.38 1.03 -5.77
CA THR A 35 -5.82 0.75 -5.77
C THR A 35 -6.36 0.49 -7.17
N ASP A 36 -7.54 -0.13 -7.26
CA ASP A 36 -8.24 -0.43 -8.51
C ASP A 36 -9.31 0.60 -8.91
N TRP A 37 -9.67 1.55 -8.04
CA TRP A 37 -10.70 2.56 -8.30
C TRP A 37 -10.31 3.96 -7.80
N GLN A 38 -10.42 4.97 -8.67
CA GLN A 38 -10.24 6.37 -8.28
C GLN A 38 -11.52 6.98 -7.67
N ASP A 39 -12.69 6.71 -8.26
CA ASP A 39 -13.94 7.42 -7.94
C ASP A 39 -14.86 6.68 -6.93
N GLN A 40 -14.50 5.46 -6.51
CA GLN A 40 -15.28 4.65 -5.57
C GLN A 40 -14.46 4.26 -4.34
N ARG A 41 -13.95 5.27 -3.60
CA ARG A 41 -13.12 5.03 -2.41
C ARG A 41 -13.82 4.14 -1.39
N ASP A 42 -15.14 4.26 -1.22
CA ASP A 42 -15.95 3.43 -0.32
C ASP A 42 -16.01 1.93 -0.65
N ARG A 43 -15.50 1.54 -1.82
CA ARG A 43 -15.39 0.15 -2.27
C ARG A 43 -13.98 -0.22 -2.71
N ALA A 44 -13.03 0.69 -2.54
CA ALA A 44 -11.67 0.49 -2.97
C ALA A 44 -10.94 -0.52 -2.07
N ARG A 45 -10.10 -1.34 -2.70
CA ARG A 45 -9.08 -2.15 -2.04
C ARG A 45 -7.73 -1.51 -2.27
N TYR A 46 -6.84 -1.71 -1.31
CA TYR A 46 -5.52 -1.12 -1.32
C TYR A 46 -4.45 -2.16 -1.00
N ALA A 47 -3.34 -2.02 -1.72
CA ALA A 47 -2.04 -2.58 -1.38
C ALA A 47 -1.07 -1.42 -1.12
N LEU A 48 0.00 -1.68 -0.38
CA LEU A 48 1.05 -0.71 -0.10
C LEU A 48 2.33 -1.12 -0.80
N PHE A 49 2.84 -0.26 -1.66
CA PHE A 49 4.15 -0.40 -2.29
C PHE A 49 5.15 0.57 -1.68
N ILE A 50 6.23 0.04 -1.10
CA ILE A 50 7.21 0.80 -0.33
C ILE A 50 8.58 0.69 -0.97
N ARG A 51 9.16 1.85 -1.28
CA ARG A 51 10.51 2.02 -1.81
C ARG A 51 11.40 2.74 -0.80
N GLY A 52 12.72 2.59 -0.93
CA GLY A 52 13.70 3.18 -0.03
C GLY A 52 14.10 2.29 1.15
N ALA A 53 13.46 1.13 1.31
CA ALA A 53 13.97 0.02 2.12
C ALA A 53 15.08 -0.73 1.37
N LYS A 54 15.79 -1.63 2.07
CA LYS A 54 16.84 -2.48 1.45
C LYS A 54 16.32 -3.26 0.24
N THR A 55 15.11 -3.77 0.35
CA THR A 55 14.36 -4.42 -0.73
C THR A 55 13.01 -3.72 -0.84
N PRO A 56 12.54 -3.31 -2.03
CA PRO A 56 11.18 -2.79 -2.17
C PRO A 56 10.14 -3.82 -1.77
N ILE A 57 9.09 -3.39 -1.06
CA ILE A 57 8.04 -4.24 -0.51
C ILE A 57 6.73 -3.90 -1.22
N LEU A 58 5.96 -4.92 -1.59
CA LEU A 58 4.56 -4.81 -1.98
C LEU A 58 3.73 -5.65 -1.01
N THR A 59 2.73 -5.07 -0.34
CA THR A 59 1.77 -5.90 0.40
C THR A 59 0.76 -6.52 -0.56
N GLU A 60 0.19 -7.66 -0.20
CA GLU A 60 -1.06 -8.13 -0.80
C GLU A 60 -2.19 -7.09 -0.68
N ASP A 61 -3.23 -7.23 -1.51
CA ASP A 61 -4.45 -6.42 -1.43
C ASP A 61 -5.30 -6.81 -0.21
N ALA A 62 -5.00 -6.17 0.91
CA ALA A 62 -5.60 -6.48 2.20
C ALA A 62 -6.26 -5.28 2.89
N PHE A 63 -6.07 -4.07 2.36
CA PHE A 63 -6.51 -2.85 3.02
C PHE A 63 -7.70 -2.19 2.32
N GLY A 64 -8.42 -1.34 3.05
CA GLY A 64 -9.47 -0.48 2.54
C GLY A 64 -10.90 -0.99 2.70
N PRO A 65 -11.88 -0.14 2.33
CA PRO A 65 -13.31 -0.40 2.49
C PRO A 65 -13.84 -1.70 1.87
N ALA A 66 -13.20 -2.23 0.83
CA ALA A 66 -13.57 -3.51 0.21
C ALA A 66 -13.57 -4.69 1.20
N PHE A 67 -12.77 -4.60 2.28
CA PHE A 67 -12.67 -5.62 3.33
C PHE A 67 -13.44 -5.23 4.61
N GLY A 68 -14.42 -4.34 4.47
CA GLY A 68 -15.24 -3.85 5.58
C GLY A 68 -14.46 -3.00 6.58
N GLU A 69 -15.02 -2.86 7.78
CA GLU A 69 -14.45 -2.05 8.86
C GLU A 69 -13.00 -2.43 9.24
N PRO A 70 -12.63 -3.73 9.31
CA PRO A 70 -11.24 -4.10 9.56
C PRO A 70 -10.27 -3.58 8.47
N GLY A 71 -10.69 -3.60 7.21
CA GLY A 71 -9.91 -3.07 6.10
C GLY A 71 -9.74 -1.56 6.14
N ARG A 72 -10.81 -0.81 6.46
CA ARG A 72 -10.76 0.65 6.65
C ARG A 72 -9.80 1.04 7.76
N ARG A 73 -9.99 0.46 8.94
CA ARG A 73 -9.18 0.73 10.12
C ARG A 73 -7.71 0.39 9.91
N ALA A 74 -7.41 -0.77 9.32
CA ALA A 74 -6.03 -1.16 9.06
C ALA A 74 -5.35 -0.26 8.02
N LEU A 75 -6.08 0.24 7.02
CA LEU A 75 -5.55 1.24 6.08
C LEU A 75 -5.17 2.54 6.80
N ALA A 76 -6.11 3.07 7.60
CA ALA A 76 -5.89 4.29 8.37
C ALA A 76 -4.72 4.12 9.36
N GLU A 77 -4.65 2.98 10.05
CA GLU A 77 -3.56 2.65 10.97
C GLU A 77 -2.22 2.54 10.24
N ALA A 78 -2.17 1.90 9.08
CA ALA A 78 -0.94 1.78 8.28
C ALA A 78 -0.40 3.16 7.88
N VAL A 79 -1.25 4.03 7.35
CA VAL A 79 -0.87 5.39 6.94
C VAL A 79 -0.40 6.20 8.15
N ALA A 80 -1.20 6.24 9.23
CA ALA A 80 -0.85 6.97 10.44
C ALA A 80 0.46 6.49 11.06
N TRP A 81 0.68 5.17 11.11
CA TRP A 81 1.93 4.60 11.62
C TRP A 81 3.14 5.01 10.78
N LEU A 82 3.03 4.98 9.44
CA LEU A 82 4.11 5.40 8.54
C LEU A 82 4.41 6.90 8.70
N GLU A 83 3.40 7.75 8.81
CA GLU A 83 3.57 9.19 9.05
C GLU A 83 4.23 9.47 10.40
N GLN A 84 3.78 8.81 11.48
CA GLN A 84 4.35 8.94 12.82
C GLN A 84 5.83 8.53 12.85
N LYS A 85 6.22 7.57 12.03
CA LYS A 85 7.63 7.15 11.87
C LYS A 85 8.45 8.11 11.01
N GLY A 86 7.83 9.13 10.41
CA GLY A 86 8.51 10.21 9.69
C GLY A 86 8.50 10.07 8.17
N VAL A 87 7.72 9.15 7.61
CA VAL A 87 7.51 9.10 6.14
C VAL A 87 6.80 10.37 5.69
N ARG A 88 7.28 11.00 4.62
CA ARG A 88 6.69 12.24 4.05
C ARG A 88 6.29 12.13 2.59
N LYS A 89 6.69 11.06 1.91
CA LYS A 89 6.53 10.88 0.46
C LYS A 89 5.46 9.84 0.20
N PHE A 90 4.20 10.30 0.09
CA PHE A 90 3.04 9.47 -0.22
C PHE A 90 2.55 9.72 -1.63
N TYR A 91 2.19 8.62 -2.30
CA TYR A 91 1.67 8.59 -3.65
C TYR A 91 0.48 7.64 -3.72
N GLU A 92 -0.37 7.79 -4.73
CA GLU A 92 -1.42 6.85 -5.10
C GLU A 92 -1.20 6.38 -6.52
N ALA A 93 -1.29 5.07 -6.76
CA ALA A 93 -1.30 4.46 -8.06
C ALA A 93 -2.67 3.80 -8.29
N VAL A 94 -3.43 4.32 -9.24
CA VAL A 94 -4.71 3.74 -9.65
C VAL A 94 -4.47 2.87 -10.87
N LEU A 95 -4.78 1.58 -10.75
CA LEU A 95 -4.67 0.61 -11.83
C LEU A 95 -6.08 0.17 -12.27
N PRO A 96 -6.31 -0.13 -13.55
CA PRO A 96 -7.50 -0.85 -13.98
C PRO A 96 -7.68 -2.17 -13.18
N PRO A 97 -8.91 -2.59 -12.82
CA PRO A 97 -9.13 -3.78 -11.98
C PRO A 97 -8.50 -5.07 -12.49
N SER A 98 -8.47 -5.29 -13.81
CA SER A 98 -7.82 -6.45 -14.43
C SER A 98 -6.30 -6.43 -14.25
N GLU A 99 -5.69 -5.25 -14.33
CA GLU A 99 -4.26 -5.06 -14.14
C GLU A 99 -3.87 -5.16 -12.67
N TYR A 100 -4.72 -4.65 -11.78
CA TYR A 100 -4.55 -4.76 -10.36
C TYR A 100 -4.52 -6.22 -9.90
N GLN A 101 -5.43 -7.05 -10.40
CA GLN A 101 -5.46 -8.48 -10.07
C GLN A 101 -4.17 -9.21 -10.51
N GLY A 102 -3.70 -8.94 -11.73
CA GLY A 102 -2.48 -9.57 -12.25
C GLY A 102 -1.18 -9.00 -11.69
N LEU A 103 -1.21 -7.87 -10.96
CA LEU A 103 -0.03 -7.19 -10.45
C LEU A 103 0.86 -8.10 -9.59
N PHE A 104 0.25 -8.93 -8.76
CA PHE A 104 0.94 -9.79 -7.78
C PHE A 104 1.63 -10.98 -8.44
N ASP A 105 1.24 -11.34 -9.67
CA ASP A 105 1.81 -12.44 -10.44
C ASP A 105 2.88 -11.96 -11.45
N LEU A 106 3.09 -10.65 -11.56
CA LEU A 106 4.09 -10.08 -12.46
C LEU A 106 5.52 -10.34 -11.98
N GLU A 107 6.42 -10.44 -12.94
CA GLU A 107 7.86 -10.38 -12.66
C GLU A 107 8.20 -9.10 -11.84
N PRO A 108 8.99 -9.22 -10.75
CA PRO A 108 9.19 -8.14 -9.78
C PRO A 108 9.61 -6.80 -10.38
N GLU A 109 10.48 -6.82 -11.41
CA GLU A 109 10.97 -5.62 -12.08
C GLU A 109 9.88 -4.95 -12.94
N THR A 110 9.02 -5.75 -13.56
CA THR A 110 7.88 -5.25 -14.35
C THR A 110 6.84 -4.61 -13.43
N ALA A 111 6.49 -5.26 -12.32
CA ALA A 111 5.61 -4.69 -11.30
C ALA A 111 6.17 -3.38 -10.74
N TYR A 112 7.46 -3.37 -10.37
CA TYR A 112 8.15 -2.19 -9.85
C TYR A 112 8.03 -1.00 -10.81
N ARG A 113 8.43 -1.17 -12.08
CA ARG A 113 8.39 -0.09 -13.07
C ARG A 113 6.97 0.43 -13.30
N ARG A 114 5.98 -0.47 -13.35
CA ARG A 114 4.57 -0.10 -13.52
C ARG A 114 4.07 0.75 -12.36
N LEU A 115 4.34 0.32 -11.13
CA LEU A 115 3.91 1.03 -9.92
C LEU A 115 4.56 2.41 -9.80
N VAL A 116 5.85 2.52 -10.14
CA VAL A 116 6.54 3.81 -10.15
C VAL A 116 5.97 4.75 -11.22
N ALA A 117 5.70 4.25 -12.42
CA ALA A 117 5.17 5.06 -13.52
C ALA A 117 3.73 5.55 -13.28
N SER A 118 2.95 4.81 -12.50
CA SER A 118 1.52 5.10 -12.24
C SER A 118 1.29 5.94 -10.98
N ALA A 119 2.36 6.24 -10.22
CA ALA A 119 2.27 6.90 -8.92
C ALA A 119 2.10 8.42 -9.05
N ASN A 120 1.00 8.94 -8.53
CA ASN A 120 0.71 10.37 -8.41
C ASN A 120 0.81 10.81 -6.94
N PRO A 121 1.33 12.01 -6.62
CA PRO A 121 1.31 12.53 -5.25
C PRO A 121 -0.11 12.49 -4.66
N THR A 122 -0.25 12.08 -3.41
CA THR A 122 -1.55 11.99 -2.72
C THR A 122 -1.49 12.62 -1.34
N ASP A 123 -2.62 13.15 -0.88
CA ASP A 123 -2.81 13.60 0.49
C ASP A 123 -3.21 12.41 1.37
N THR A 124 -2.49 12.18 2.46
CA THR A 124 -2.73 11.06 3.38
C THR A 124 -4.03 11.19 4.15
N ALA A 125 -4.54 12.42 4.36
CA ALA A 125 -5.75 12.68 5.13
C ALA A 125 -6.98 11.94 4.58
N ILE A 126 -7.01 11.66 3.28
CA ILE A 126 -8.13 10.95 2.63
C ILE A 126 -8.22 9.46 3.02
N TYR A 127 -7.16 8.90 3.60
CA TYR A 127 -7.13 7.51 4.09
C TYR A 127 -7.26 7.41 5.62
N SER A 128 -7.26 8.55 6.32
CA SER A 128 -7.28 8.63 7.79
C SER A 128 -8.70 8.63 8.38
N VAL A 129 -9.73 8.67 7.53
CA VAL A 129 -11.13 8.66 7.97
C VAL A 129 -11.61 7.22 8.08
N ALA A 130 -11.69 6.71 9.32
CA ALA A 130 -12.33 5.43 9.65
C ALA A 130 -13.85 5.58 9.65
#